data_AF-B5W4I4-F1
#
_entry.id   AF-B5W4I4-F1
#
_cell.length_a   1.000
_cell.length_b   1.000
_cell.length_c   1.000
_cell.angle_alpha   90.00
_cell.angle_beta   90.00
_cell.angle_gamma   90.00
#
_symmetry.space_group_name_H-M   'P 1'
#
loop_
_entity.id
_entity.type
_entity.pdbx_description
1 polymer ?
#
loop_
_entity_poly.entity_id
_entity_poly.type
_entity_poly.pdbx_seq_one_letter_code
_entity_poly.pdbx_strand_id
1 'polypeptide(L)' 'MLATFTGEGAMYSCAIAPDGVMLMAGDEGGRVHFLRLEGLRG' A
#
# COMPACT_ATOMS: atom_id res chain seq x y z
N MET A 1 3.10 -12.73 -8.45
CA MET A 1 3.96 -12.13 -7.42
C MET A 1 3.07 -11.69 -6.27
N LEU A 2 3.45 -11.98 -5.03
CA LEU A 2 2.74 -11.55 -3.83
C LEU A 2 3.72 -10.73 -2.99
N ALA A 3 3.32 -9.53 -2.58
CA ALA A 3 4.07 -8.69 -1.66
C ALA A 3 3.21 -8.48 -0.40
N THR A 4 3.84 -8.51 0.76
CA THR A 4 3.17 -8.31 2.05
C THR A 4 3.80 -7.14 2.76
N PHE A 5 2.96 -6.25 3.29
CA PHE A 5 3.34 -5.18 4.19
C PHE A 5 2.58 -5.31 5.50
N THR A 6 3.29 -5.10 6.60
CA THR A 6 2.73 -5.11 7.94
C THR A 6 2.95 -3.74 8.55
N GLY A 7 1.86 -3.06 8.93
CA GLY A 7 1.92 -1.86 9.74
C GLY A 7 1.67 -2.16 11.21
N GLU A 8 1.80 -1.14 12.05
CA GLU A 8 1.63 -1.24 13.50
C GLU A 8 0.17 -1.46 13.92
N GLY A 9 -0.79 -0.99 13.11
CA GLY A 9 -2.23 -1.09 13.36
C GLY A 9 -3.00 -1.81 12.25
N ALA A 10 -4.28 -2.07 12.51
CA ALA A 10 -5.16 -2.69 11.53
C ALA A 10 -5.33 -1.81 10.28
N MET A 11 -5.14 -2.42 9.09
CA MET A 11 -5.36 -1.77 7.80
C MET A 11 -6.80 -1.97 7.37
N TYR A 12 -7.57 -0.89 7.20
CA TYR A 12 -9.01 -0.95 6.88
C TYR A 12 -9.31 -0.67 5.41
N SER A 13 -8.36 -0.10 4.66
CA SER A 13 -8.55 0.24 3.26
C SER A 13 -7.24 0.16 2.49
N CYS A 14 -7.32 -0.17 1.20
CA CYS A 14 -6.19 -0.13 0.28
C CYS A 14 -6.60 0.30 -1.13
N ALA A 15 -5.67 0.92 -1.86
CA ALA A 15 -5.85 1.32 -3.25
C ALA A 15 -4.53 1.21 -4.01
N ILE A 16 -4.59 0.85 -5.29
CA ILE A 16 -3.44 0.84 -6.20
C ILE A 16 -3.56 2.04 -7.13
N ALA A 17 -2.47 2.80 -7.29
CA ALA A 17 -2.42 3.93 -8.21
C ALA A 17 -2.55 3.45 -9.68
N PRO A 18 -3.04 4.29 -10.60
CA PRO A 18 -3.19 3.92 -12.01
C PRO A 18 -1.90 3.49 -12.70
N ASP A 19 -0.74 3.94 -12.19
CA ASP A 19 0.58 3.53 -12.70
C ASP A 19 0.97 2.09 -12.30
N GLY A 20 0.22 1.45 -11.40
CA GLY A 20 0.48 0.10 -10.92
C GLY A 20 1.73 -0.03 -10.04
N VAL A 21 2.41 1.08 -9.72
CA VAL A 21 3.69 1.10 -8.99
C VAL A 21 3.49 1.52 -7.54
N MET A 22 2.41 2.23 -7.22
CA MET A 22 2.12 2.68 -5.86
C MET A 22 0.89 2.00 -5.25
N LEU A 23 1.04 1.52 -4.01
CA LEU A 23 -0.03 1.02 -3.14
C LEU A 23 -0.22 2.02 -1.99
N MET A 24 -1.46 2.38 -1.70
CA MET A 24 -1.83 3.19 -0.54
C MET A 24 -2.65 2.32 0.44
N ALA A 25 -2.36 2.40 1.73
CA ALA A 25 -3.11 1.68 2.77
C ALA A 25 -3.48 2.62 3.92
N GLY A 26 -4.75 2.59 4.35
CA GLY A 26 -5.25 3.36 5.48
C GLY A 26 -5.32 2.51 6.76
N ASP A 27 -4.76 3.02 7.86
CA ASP A 27 -4.76 2.34 9.15
C ASP A 27 -5.81 2.86 10.14
N GLU A 28 -5.94 2.16 11.27
CA GLU A 28 -6.85 2.51 12.37
C GLU A 28 -6.60 3.88 13.01
N GLY A 29 -5.38 4.39 12.92
CA GLY A 29 -5.01 5.71 13.42
C GLY A 29 -5.34 6.84 12.46
N GLY A 30 -5.93 6.53 11.30
CA GLY A 30 -6.22 7.49 10.23
C GLY A 30 -4.99 7.87 9.40
N ARG A 31 -3.89 7.11 9.49
CA ARG A 31 -2.69 7.35 8.67
C ARG A 31 -2.82 6.64 7.33
N VAL A 32 -2.19 7.24 6.32
CA VAL A 32 -2.07 6.64 4.99
C VAL A 32 -0.61 6.29 4.72
N HIS A 33 -0.37 5.00 4.47
CA HIS A 33 0.93 4.46 4.14
C HIS A 33 1.08 4.43 2.61
N PHE A 34 2.21 4.94 2.12
CA PHE A 34 2.55 4.97 0.70
C PHE A 34 3.64 3.94 0.44
N LEU A 35 3.33 2.93 -0.36
CA LEU A 35 4.24 1.83 -0.68
C LEU A 35 4.55 1.82 -2.17
N ARG A 36 5.83 1.79 -2.49
CA ARG A 36 6.30 1.62 -3.87
C ARG A 36 6.60 0.15 -4.11
N LEU A 37 5.93 -0.44 -5.10
CA LEU A 37 6.15 -1.81 -5.54
C LEU A 37 7.42 -1.86 -6.41
N GLU A 38 8.47 -2.46 -5.86
CA GLU A 38 9.72 -2.62 -6.58
C GLU A 38 9.61 -3.72 -7.66
N GLY A 39 10.29 -3.53 -8.78
CA GLY A 39 10.27 -4.47 -9.91
C GLY A 39 9.08 -4.33 -10.86
N LEU A 40 8.11 -3.46 -10.56
CA LEU A 40 7.06 -3.06 -11.50
C LEU A 40 7.49 -1.80 -12.26
N ARG A 41 7.22 -1.79 -13.57
CA ARG A 41 7.35 -0.60 -14.43
C ARG A 41 5.95 -0.30 -14.95
N GLY A 42 5.47 0.92 -14.70
CA GLY A 42 4.22 1.45 -15.22
C GLY A 42 4.28 1.77 -16.70
#